data_AF-A0A2D9Z5U3-F1
#
_entry.id   AF-A0A2D9Z5U3-F1
#
_cell.length_a   1.000
_cell.length_b   1.000
_cell.length_c   1.000
_cell.angle_alpha   90.00
_cell.angle_beta   90.00
_cell.angle_gamma   90.00
#
_symmetry.space_group_name_H-M   'P 1'
#
loop_
_entity.id
_entity.type
_entity.pdbx_description
1 polymer ?
#
loop_
_entity_poly.entity_id
_entity_poly.type
_entity_poly.pdbx_seq_one_letter_code
_entity_poly.pdbx_strand_id
1 'polypeptide(L)'
;MQLTSKDANMVVDFYPVKFADGDISTRYILKTVTFMGQSQSKRYILKRDFDREVTSRVEGYGYEVTEMHTEPQLFNSAMCLAC
;
A
#
# COMPACT_ATOMS: atom_id res chain seq x y z
N MET A 1 4.00 -3.45 -4.31
CA MET A 1 3.75 -4.80 -3.76
C MET A 1 2.26 -5.00 -3.58
N GLN A 2 1.72 -6.15 -3.97
CA GLN A 2 0.35 -6.57 -3.76
C GLN A 2 0.33 -7.79 -2.84
N LEU A 3 -0.55 -7.76 -1.84
CA LEU A 3 -0.82 -8.86 -0.93
C LEU A 3 -2.27 -9.31 -1.12
N THR A 4 -2.47 -10.60 -1.36
CA THR A 4 -3.80 -11.18 -1.54
C THR A 4 -4.12 -12.11 -0.36
N SER A 5 -5.32 -11.95 0.20
CA SER A 5 -5.81 -12.83 1.28
C SER A 5 -5.97 -14.27 0.78
N LYS A 6 -5.92 -15.25 1.68
CA LYS A 6 -6.11 -16.67 1.38
C LYS A 6 -7.33 -16.98 0.51
N ASP A 7 -8.46 -16.30 0.76
CA ASP A 7 -9.71 -16.52 0.01
C ASP A 7 -9.88 -15.55 -1.18
N ALA A 8 -8.83 -14.80 -1.52
CA ALA A 8 -8.79 -13.78 -2.58
C ALA A 8 -9.86 -12.66 -2.48
N ASN A 9 -10.60 -12.58 -1.37
CA ASN A 9 -11.63 -11.58 -1.15
C ASN A 9 -11.07 -10.21 -0.76
N MET A 10 -9.83 -10.15 -0.23
CA MET A 10 -9.17 -8.89 0.08
C MET A 10 -7.81 -8.81 -0.59
N VAL A 11 -7.56 -7.69 -1.25
CA VAL A 11 -6.29 -7.34 -1.87
C VAL A 11 -5.80 -6.03 -1.26
N VAL A 12 -4.56 -6.02 -0.83
CA VAL A 12 -3.89 -4.83 -0.30
C VAL A 12 -2.70 -4.52 -1.17
N ASP A 13 -2.74 -3.38 -1.85
CA ASP A 13 -1.64 -2.92 -2.68
C ASP A 13 -0.87 -1.79 -2.01
N PHE A 14 0.42 -1.78 -2.26
CA PHE A 14 1.38 -0.80 -1.80
C PHE A 14 2.15 -0.28 -3.01
N TYR A 15 2.16 1.03 -3.19
CA TYR A 15 2.86 1.72 -4.28
C TYR A 15 3.90 2.69 -3.73
N PRO A 16 5.09 2.77 -4.34
CA PRO A 16 6.00 3.87 -4.10
C PRO A 16 5.30 5.21 -4.41
N VAL A 17 5.71 6.27 -3.73
CA VAL A 17 5.17 7.62 -3.95
C VAL A 17 6.27 8.49 -4.52
N LYS A 18 5.97 9.29 -5.55
CA LYS A 18 6.87 10.31 -6.09
C LYS A 18 6.33 11.72 -5.87
N PHE A 19 7.22 12.68 -5.67
CA PHE A 19 6.87 14.10 -5.63
C PHE A 19 6.81 14.69 -7.05
N ALA A 20 6.40 15.96 -7.14
CA ALA A 20 6.21 16.65 -8.42
C ALA A 20 7.53 16.87 -9.18
N ASP A 21 8.66 16.91 -8.47
CA ASP A 21 10.02 16.96 -9.01
C ASP A 21 10.53 15.60 -9.52
N GLY A 22 9.78 14.52 -9.27
CA GLY A 22 10.13 13.15 -9.67
C GLY A 22 10.82 12.34 -8.57
N ASP A 23 11.18 12.94 -7.44
CA ASP A 23 11.88 12.24 -6.37
C ASP A 23 10.96 11.24 -5.66
N ILE A 24 11.49 10.05 -5.36
CA ILE A 24 10.76 9.02 -4.62
C ILE A 24 10.75 9.34 -3.13
N SER A 25 9.56 9.34 -2.54
CA SER A 25 9.39 9.51 -1.11
C SER A 25 10.08 8.37 -0.35
N THR A 26 10.97 8.73 0.56
CA THR A 26 11.59 7.79 1.49
C THR A 26 10.71 7.48 2.70
N ARG A 27 9.63 8.26 2.89
CA ARG A 27 8.77 8.23 4.07
C ARG A 27 7.41 7.61 3.80
N TYR A 28 6.78 7.97 2.68
CA TYR A 28 5.40 7.58 2.40
C TYR A 28 5.31 6.46 1.38
N ILE A 29 4.43 5.51 1.68
CA ILE A 29 3.96 4.48 0.77
C ILE A 29 2.46 4.66 0.61
N LEU A 30 1.97 4.61 -0.63
CA LEU A 30 0.53 4.64 -0.89
C LEU A 30 -0.03 3.24 -0.73
N LYS A 31 -1.02 3.10 0.14
CA LYS A 31 -1.75 1.85 0.37
C LYS A 31 -3.15 1.95 -0.22
N THR A 32 -3.56 0.93 -0.95
CA THR A 32 -4.95 0.71 -1.36
C THR A 32 -5.46 -0.61 -0.79
N VAL A 33 -6.72 -0.62 -0.38
CA VAL A 33 -7.41 -1.83 0.07
C VAL A 33 -8.63 -2.03 -0.81
N THR A 34 -8.67 -3.18 -1.45
CA THR A 34 -9.79 -3.64 -2.29
C THR A 34 -10.41 -4.84 -1.60
N PHE A 35 -11.73 -4.83 -1.43
CA PHE A 35 -12.49 -5.92 -0.84
C PHE A 35 -13.60 -6.32 -1.81
N MET A 36 -13.66 -7.60 -2.15
CA MET A 36 -14.59 -8.17 -3.13
C MET A 36 -14.63 -7.39 -4.46
N GLY A 37 -13.45 -7.00 -4.96
CA GLY A 37 -13.31 -6.22 -6.19
C GLY A 37 -13.69 -4.74 -6.09
N GLN A 38 -14.10 -4.27 -4.91
CA GLN A 38 -14.47 -2.86 -4.68
C GLN A 38 -13.40 -2.14 -3.86
N SER A 39 -12.99 -0.95 -4.33
CA SER A 39 -12.03 -0.11 -3.60
C SER A 39 -12.66 0.40 -2.31
N GLN A 40 -12.05 0.06 -1.17
CA GLN A 40 -12.54 0.45 0.16
C GLN A 40 -11.80 1.66 0.72
N SER A 41 -10.47 1.67 0.62
CA SER A 41 -9.68 2.77 1.16
C SER A 41 -8.39 3.00 0.38
N LYS A 42 -7.98 4.27 0.33
CA LYS A 42 -6.71 4.72 -0.22
C LYS A 42 -6.10 5.72 0.75
N ARG A 43 -4.88 5.47 1.21
CA ARG A 43 -4.20 6.32 2.21
C ARG A 43 -2.69 6.18 2.12
N TYR A 44 -1.98 7.18 2.62
CA TYR A 44 -0.55 7.03 2.88
C TYR A 44 -0.29 6.34 4.21
N ILE A 45 0.74 5.52 4.23
CA ILE A 45 1.35 4.96 5.45
C ILE A 45 2.83 5.30 5.46
N LEU A 46 3.44 5.27 6.65
CA LEU A 46 4.89 5.41 6.75
C LEU A 46 5.57 4.13 6.27
N LYS A 47 6.77 4.25 5.72
CA LYS A 47 7.58 3.09 5.30
C LYS A 47 7.81 2.07 6.42
N ARG A 48 8.03 2.54 7.66
CA ARG A 48 8.14 1.64 8.84
C ARG A 48 6.86 0.84 9.11
N ASP A 49 5.70 1.44 8.84
CA ASP A 49 4.40 0.80 9.06
C ASP A 49 4.11 -0.17 7.93
N PHE A 50 4.58 0.11 6.71
CA PHE A 50 4.54 -0.82 5.59
C PHE A 50 5.23 -2.13 5.93
N ASP A 51 6.49 -2.11 6.40
CA ASP A 51 7.23 -3.33 6.72
C ASP A 51 6.49 -4.18 7.77
N ARG A 52 6.03 -3.53 8.86
CA ARG A 52 5.22 -4.18 9.90
C ARG A 52 3.94 -4.78 9.33
N GLU A 53 3.28 -4.06 8.42
CA GLU A 53 2.00 -4.45 7.84
C GLU A 53 2.14 -5.67 6.91
N VAL A 54 3.21 -5.70 6.11
CA VAL A 54 3.56 -6.84 5.25
C VAL A 54 3.84 -8.07 6.10
N THR A 55 4.75 -7.97 7.09
CA THR A 55 5.06 -9.08 7.99
C THR A 55 3.82 -9.61 8.69
N SER A 56 2.99 -8.72 9.27
CA SER A 56 1.76 -9.12 9.95
C SER A 56 0.78 -9.87 9.04
N ARG A 57 0.65 -9.45 7.77
CA ARG A 57 -0.25 -10.10 6.81
C ARG A 57 0.28 -11.44 6.31
N VAL A 58 1.54 -11.47 5.90
CA VAL A 58 2.15 -12.67 5.32
C VAL A 58 2.33 -13.74 6.40
N GLU A 59 2.99 -13.40 7.50
CA GLU A 59 3.32 -14.36 8.56
C GLU A 59 2.18 -14.59 9.54
N GLY A 60 1.37 -13.56 9.83
CA GLY A 60 0.29 -13.64 10.82
C GLY A 60 -1.07 -14.07 10.27
N TYR A 61 -1.38 -13.69 9.03
CA TYR A 61 -2.71 -13.93 8.43
C TYR A 61 -2.67 -14.77 7.15
N GLY A 62 -1.49 -15.25 6.73
CA GLY A 62 -1.34 -16.13 5.56
C GLY A 62 -1.67 -15.45 4.23
N TYR A 63 -1.39 -14.17 4.10
CA TYR A 63 -1.50 -13.46 2.81
C TYR A 63 -0.34 -13.86 1.91
N GLU A 64 -0.60 -13.92 0.62
CA GLU A 64 0.43 -14.20 -0.39
C GLU A 64 0.83 -12.94 -1.13
N VAL A 65 2.12 -12.83 -1.44
CA VAL A 65 2.64 -11.75 -2.28
C VAL A 65 2.39 -12.14 -3.74
N THR A 66 1.45 -11.47 -4.40
CA THR A 66 1.02 -11.82 -5.76
C THR A 66 1.67 -10.95 -6.84
N GLU A 67 2.04 -9.71 -6.51
CA GLU A 67 2.61 -8.77 -7.47
C GLU A 67 3.55 -7.75 -6.81
N MET A 68 4.46 -7.17 -7.59
CA MET A 68 5.37 -6.10 -7.15
C MET A 68 5.14 -4.81 -7.93
N HIS A 69 4.28 -3.94 -7.42
CA HIS A 69 4.16 -2.57 -7.95
C HIS A 69 5.47 -1.78 -7.81
N THR A 70 6.13 -1.53 -8.93
CA THR A 70 7.34 -0.67 -9.05
C THR A 70 7.01 0.74 -9.53
N GLU A 71 5.86 0.93 -10.19
CA GLU A 71 5.46 2.21 -10.76
C GLU A 71 5.05 3.22 -9.67
N PRO A 72 5.79 4.33 -9.50
CA PRO A 72 5.54 5.30 -8.44
C PRO A 72 4.32 6.19 -8.73
N GLN A 73 3.49 6.37 -7.71
CA GLN A 73 2.27 7.18 -7.75
C GLN A 73 2.55 8.62 -7.32
N LEU A 74 1.93 9.59 -8.01
CA LEU A 74 2.12 11.00 -7.68
C LEU A 74 1.55 11.33 -6.30
N PHE A 75 2.33 12.03 -5.48
CA PHE A 75 1.90 12.52 -4.19
C PHE A 75 0.73 13.52 -4.33
N ASN A 76 -0.28 13.29 -3.52
CA ASN A 76 -1.48 14.12 -3.39
C ASN A 76 -1.63 14.57 -1.94
N SER A 77 -1.41 15.85 -1.69
CA SER A 77 -1.48 16.45 -0.35
C SER A 77 -2.86 16.38 0.28
N ALA A 78 -3.95 16.26 -0.49
CA ALA A 78 -5.30 16.14 0.04
C ALA A 78 -5.56 14.82 0.79
N MET A 79 -4.71 13.81 0.59
CA MET A 79 -4.77 12.52 1.31
C MET A 79 -3.80 12.46 2.50
N CYS A 80 -3.12 13.56 2.83
CA CYS A 80 -2.30 13.61 4.03
C CYS A 80 -3.16 13.50 5.29
N LEU A 81 -2.61 12.87 6.32
CA LEU A 81 -3.23 12.83 7.64
C LEU A 81 -3.41 14.29 8.10
N ALA A 82 -4.66 14.69 8.33
CA ALA A 82 -4.93 15.93 9.05
C ALA A 82 -4.29 15.80 10.44
N CYS A 83 -3.43 16.75 10.78
CA CYS A 83 -2.80 16.88 12.09
C CYS A 83 -3.83 17.24 13.17
#